data_AF-A0A5C8TSK0-F1
#
_entry.id   AF-A0A5C8TSK0-F1
#
_cell.length_a   1.000
_cell.length_b   1.000
_cell.length_c   1.000
_cell.angle_alpha   90.00
_cell.angle_beta   90.00
_cell.angle_gamma   90.00
#
_symmetry.space_group_name_H-M   'P 1'
#
loop_
_entity.id
_entity.type
_entity.pdbx_description
1 polymer ?
#
loop_
_entity_poly.entity_id
_entity_poly.type
_entity_poly.pdbx_seq_one_letter_code
_entity_poly.pdbx_strand_id
1 'polypeptide(L)'
;MADIYWHRGRRLWSVREGGRVVAHVEAIALADVVFRASEASRLRCLRTGARDVHAWAAGTVTEVPRPAGAVRLRYRLAEPGFRAEEAVVVAAAAAWFEADGTAWVEGGR
;
A
#
# COMPACT_ATOMS: atom_id res chain seq x y z
N MET A 1 -9.41 1.01 -11.66
CA MET A 1 -8.26 0.54 -10.85
C MET A 1 -7.70 1.73 -10.12
N ALA A 2 -7.58 1.62 -8.80
CA ALA A 2 -7.10 2.67 -7.92
C ALA A 2 -5.69 2.33 -7.41
N ASP A 3 -4.84 3.35 -7.31
CA ASP A 3 -3.56 3.30 -6.62
C ASP A 3 -3.71 3.90 -5.22
N ILE A 4 -3.35 3.14 -4.20
CA ILE A 4 -3.48 3.50 -2.79
C ILE A 4 -2.11 3.59 -2.14
N TYR A 5 -1.85 4.70 -1.45
CA TYR A 5 -0.62 4.88 -0.67
C TYR A 5 -0.85 5.75 0.57
N TRP A 6 -0.02 5.55 1.60
CA TRP A 6 -0.14 6.27 2.85
C TRP A 6 0.43 7.69 2.73
N HIS A 7 -0.41 8.70 2.99
CA HIS A 7 0.04 10.09 3.05
C HIS A 7 0.48 10.44 4.47
N ARG A 8 1.79 10.27 4.75
CA ARG A 8 2.38 10.47 6.09
C ARG A 8 2.03 11.79 6.77
N GLY A 9 1.94 12.90 6.02
CA GLY A 9 1.63 14.22 6.60
C GLY A 9 0.16 14.45 6.94
N ARG A 10 -0.75 13.70 6.32
CA ARG A 10 -2.21 13.81 6.52
C ARG A 10 -2.73 12.71 7.42
N ARG A 11 -1.98 11.62 7.54
CA ARG A 11 -2.38 10.38 8.22
C ARG A 11 -3.68 9.83 7.62
N LEU A 12 -3.75 9.83 6.30
CA LEU A 12 -4.85 9.30 5.49
C LEU A 12 -4.28 8.53 4.30
N TRP A 13 -5.08 7.65 3.71
CA TRP A 13 -4.76 6.99 2.44
C TRP A 13 -5.11 7.91 1.28
N SER A 14 -4.14 8.21 0.43
CA SER A 14 -4.40 8.87 -0.85
C SER A 14 -4.91 7.85 -1.86
N VAL A 15 -6.03 8.17 -2.49
CA VAL A 15 -6.62 7.39 -3.58
C VAL A 15 -6.28 8.07 -4.91
N ARG A 16 -5.61 7.35 -5.80
CA ARG A 16 -5.23 7.86 -7.12
C ARG A 16 -5.84 7.03 -8.23
N GLU A 17 -6.49 7.69 -9.18
CA GLU A 17 -7.09 7.07 -10.37
C GLU A 17 -6.56 7.78 -11.62
N GLY A 18 -6.14 7.02 -12.63
CA GLY A 18 -5.57 7.61 -13.85
C GLY A 18 -4.38 8.54 -13.60
N GLY A 19 -3.58 8.29 -12.55
CA GLY A 19 -2.44 9.14 -12.18
C GLY A 19 -2.79 10.40 -11.38
N ARG A 20 -4.07 10.69 -11.12
CA ARG A 20 -4.52 11.84 -10.33
C ARG A 20 -5.07 11.43 -8.98
N VAL A 21 -4.66 12.11 -7.90
CA VAL A 21 -5.27 11.92 -6.58
C VAL A 21 -6.70 12.45 -6.60
N VAL A 22 -7.67 11.58 -6.32
CA VAL A 22 -9.11 11.88 -6.34
C VAL A 22 -9.69 12.00 -4.93
N ALA A 23 -9.09 11.34 -3.93
CA ALA A 23 -9.57 11.39 -2.55
C ALA A 23 -8.46 11.17 -1.51
N HIS A 24 -8.77 11.52 -0.27
CA HIS A 24 -8.06 11.07 0.93
C HIS A 24 -9.07 10.41 1.86
N VAL A 25 -8.82 9.17 2.28
CA VAL A 25 -9.76 8.38 3.07
C VAL A 25 -9.07 7.77 4.29
N GLU A 26 -9.84 7.54 5.35
CA GLU A 26 -9.34 6.90 6.57
C GLU A 26 -9.08 5.41 6.35
N ALA A 27 -9.99 4.72 5.65
CA ALA A 27 -9.86 3.31 5.33
C ALA A 27 -10.34 3.02 3.91
N ILE A 28 -9.78 1.98 3.30
CA ILE A 28 -10.20 1.47 2.00
C ILE A 28 -9.76 0.02 1.84
N ALA A 29 -10.52 -0.78 1.09
CA ALA A 29 -10.12 -2.13 0.71
C ALA A 29 -9.99 -2.25 -0.81
N LEU A 30 -9.07 -3.11 -1.26
CA LEU A 30 -8.87 -3.46 -2.65
C LEU A 30 -8.97 -4.98 -2.85
N ALA A 31 -9.47 -5.39 -4.00
CA ALA A 31 -9.37 -6.73 -4.56
C ALA A 31 -8.39 -6.76 -5.75
N ASP A 32 -7.88 -7.94 -6.08
CA ASP A 32 -6.93 -8.20 -7.18
C ASP A 32 -5.71 -7.27 -7.13
N VAL A 33 -5.03 -7.31 -5.98
CA VAL A 33 -4.06 -6.27 -5.60
C VAL A 33 -2.67 -6.60 -6.14
N VAL A 34 -2.03 -5.60 -6.73
CA VAL A 34 -0.61 -5.61 -7.09
C VAL A 34 0.12 -4.56 -6.28
N PHE A 35 1.19 -4.95 -5.60
CA PHE A 35 2.06 -4.05 -4.86
C PHE A 35 3.20 -3.55 -5.74
N ARG A 36 3.36 -2.23 -5.79
CA ARG A 36 4.38 -1.57 -6.58
C ARG A 36 5.31 -0.80 -5.65
N ALA A 37 6.60 -1.13 -5.70
CA ALA A 37 7.64 -0.40 -5.00
C ALA A 37 8.73 0.00 -6.00
N SER A 38 9.01 1.31 -6.10
CA SER A 38 10.07 1.84 -6.95
C SER A 38 11.38 1.86 -6.18
N GLU A 39 12.30 0.95 -6.51
CA GLU A 39 13.62 0.92 -5.87
C GLU A 39 14.42 2.20 -6.13
N ALA A 40 14.39 2.72 -7.36
CA ALA A 40 15.05 3.98 -7.70
C ALA A 40 14.53 5.16 -6.84
N SER A 41 13.20 5.24 -6.63
CA SER A 41 12.61 6.28 -5.79
C SER A 41 12.91 6.05 -4.31
N ARG A 42 12.90 4.80 -3.83
CA ARG A 42 13.30 4.42 -2.47
C ARG A 42 14.73 4.86 -2.17
N LEU A 43 15.68 4.51 -3.04
CA LEU A 43 17.09 4.88 -2.90
C LEU A 43 17.30 6.40 -2.97
N ARG A 44 16.55 7.12 -3.82
CA ARG A 44 16.54 8.60 -3.82
C ARG A 44 16.06 9.15 -2.48
N CYS A 45 14.95 8.65 -1.95
CA CYS A 45 14.40 9.07 -0.66
C CYS A 45 15.39 8.80 0.49
N LEU A 46 16.04 7.63 0.50
CA LEU A 46 17.09 7.30 1.47
C LEU A 46 18.27 8.27 1.41
N ARG A 47 18.75 8.61 0.21
CA ARG A 47 19.91 9.48 0.01
C ARG A 47 19.63 10.95 0.32
N THR A 48 18.42 11.42 -0.02
CA THR A 48 18.11 12.87 -0.03
C THR A 48 17.16 13.31 1.07
N GLY A 49 16.49 12.38 1.75
CA GLY A 49 15.41 12.67 2.69
C GLY A 49 14.10 13.11 2.01
N ALA A 50 14.01 13.05 0.67
CA ALA A 50 12.79 13.37 -0.07
C ALA A 50 11.62 12.47 0.35
N ARG A 51 10.40 13.00 0.25
CA ARG A 51 9.14 12.33 0.66
C ARG A 51 8.30 11.89 -0.53
N ASP A 52 8.96 11.55 -1.62
CA ASP A 52 8.29 11.14 -2.84
C ASP A 52 7.59 9.79 -2.67
N VAL A 53 6.48 9.59 -3.38
CA VAL A 53 5.78 8.31 -3.37
C VAL A 53 6.68 7.27 -4.04
N HIS A 54 6.98 6.20 -3.31
CA HIS A 54 7.85 5.10 -3.76
C HIS A 54 7.25 3.72 -3.51
N ALA A 55 6.07 3.66 -2.91
CA ALA A 55 5.35 2.42 -2.63
C ALA A 55 3.83 2.68 -2.68
N TRP A 56 3.10 1.86 -3.42
CA TRP A 56 1.64 1.90 -3.53
C TRP A 56 1.06 0.53 -3.85
N ALA A 57 -0.22 0.35 -3.55
CA ALA A 57 -1.00 -0.82 -3.94
C ALA A 57 -1.96 -0.42 -5.07
N ALA A 58 -2.06 -1.24 -6.12
CA ALA A 58 -2.96 -1.05 -7.23
C ALA A 58 -4.01 -2.16 -7.25
N GLY A 59 -5.29 -1.83 -7.41
CA GLY A 59 -6.36 -2.84 -7.44
C GLY A 59 -7.73 -2.26 -7.71
N THR A 60 -8.77 -3.06 -7.48
CA THR A 60 -10.18 -2.65 -7.61
C THR A 60 -10.75 -2.39 -6.23
N VAL A 61 -11.37 -1.23 -6.00
CA VAL A 61 -12.02 -0.91 -4.71
C VAL A 61 -13.11 -1.93 -4.40
N THR A 62 -13.17 -2.38 -3.15
CA THR A 62 -14.12 -3.37 -2.67
C THR A 62 -14.62 -3.04 -1.27
N GLU A 63 -15.77 -3.59 -0.90
CA GLU A 63 -16.39 -3.46 0.42
C GLU A 63 -16.29 -4.76 1.24
N VAL A 64 -15.52 -5.74 0.76
CA VAL A 64 -15.32 -7.01 1.47
C VAL A 64 -14.64 -6.75 2.81
N PRO A 65 -15.20 -7.23 3.94
CA PRO A 65 -14.59 -7.02 5.25
C PRO A 65 -13.29 -7.80 5.40
N ARG A 66 -12.37 -7.30 6.21
CA ARG A 66 -11.10 -7.97 6.49
C ARG A 66 -11.33 -9.28 7.24
N PRO A 67 -10.90 -10.44 6.71
CA PRO A 67 -11.00 -11.70 7.42
C PRO A 67 -10.01 -11.74 8.59
N ALA A 68 -10.32 -12.55 9.61
CA ALA A 68 -9.46 -12.70 10.79
C ALA A 68 -8.07 -13.27 10.44
N GLY A 69 -7.97 -14.06 9.37
CA GLY A 69 -6.72 -14.65 8.86
C GLY A 69 -5.87 -13.70 8.01
N ALA A 70 -6.29 -12.45 7.79
CA ALA A 70 -5.50 -11.49 7.03
C ALA A 70 -4.15 -11.23 7.72
N VAL A 71 -3.08 -11.23 6.94
CA VAL A 71 -1.72 -11.10 7.43
C VAL A 71 -1.26 -9.65 7.33
N ARG A 72 -0.44 -9.24 8.29
CA ARG A 72 0.08 -7.88 8.37
C ARG A 72 0.99 -7.54 7.20
N LEU A 73 0.61 -6.55 6.39
CA LEU A 73 1.45 -5.99 5.33
C LEU A 73 2.25 -4.79 5.86
N ARG A 74 3.54 -4.76 5.54
CA ARG A 74 4.46 -3.69 5.93
C ARG A 74 5.26 -3.22 4.74
N TYR A 75 5.50 -1.91 4.70
CA TYR A 75 6.50 -1.30 3.85
C TYR A 75 7.49 -0.54 4.74
N ARG A 76 8.78 -0.72 4.50
CA ARG A 76 9.85 -0.04 5.24
C ARG A 76 10.82 0.56 4.23
N LEU A 77 11.15 1.85 4.38
CA LEU A 77 12.09 2.52 3.47
C LEU A 77 13.47 1.83 3.41
N ALA A 78 13.91 1.27 4.54
CA ALA A 78 15.20 0.57 4.66
C ALA A 78 15.27 -0.75 3.87
N GLU A 79 14.13 -1.38 3.60
CA GLU A 79 14.04 -2.69 2.96
C GLU A 79 13.36 -2.58 1.58
N PRO A 80 13.73 -3.39 0.59
CA PRO A 80 13.03 -3.42 -0.69
C PRO A 80 11.69 -4.16 -0.56
N GLY A 81 10.68 -3.66 -1.31
CA GLY A 81 9.39 -4.32 -1.46
C GLY A 81 8.43 -4.16 -0.28
N PHE A 82 7.20 -4.64 -0.48
CA PHE A 82 6.26 -4.87 0.60
C PHE A 82 6.51 -6.24 1.20
N ARG A 83 6.28 -6.39 2.50
CA ARG A 83 6.47 -7.65 3.22
C ARG A 83 5.24 -8.02 4.04
N ALA A 84 4.89 -9.29 4.00
CA ALA A 84 3.99 -9.91 4.95
C ALA A 84 4.76 -11.04 5.62
N GLU A 85 4.77 -11.05 6.96
CA GLU A 85 5.71 -11.88 7.73
C GLU A 85 7.15 -11.63 7.25
N GLU A 86 7.86 -12.67 6.82
CA GLU A 86 9.24 -12.61 6.32
C GLU A 86 9.34 -12.63 4.78
N ALA A 87 8.21 -12.75 4.08
CA ALA A 87 8.17 -12.85 2.63
C ALA A 87 7.93 -11.49 1.95
N VAL A 88 8.56 -11.28 0.80
CA VAL A 88 8.21 -10.16 -0.09
C VAL A 88 6.89 -10.50 -0.78
N VAL A 89 5.95 -9.56 -0.76
CA VAL A 89 4.63 -9.69 -1.39
C VAL A 89 4.52 -8.71 -2.54
N VAL A 90 4.24 -9.21 -3.72
CA VAL A 90 4.05 -8.42 -4.95
C VAL A 90 2.60 -8.44 -5.43
N ALA A 91 1.81 -9.41 -4.98
CA ALA A 91 0.38 -9.47 -5.25
C ALA A 91 -0.39 -10.11 -4.08
N ALA A 92 -1.68 -9.82 -3.99
CA ALA A 92 -2.60 -10.43 -3.02
C ALA A 92 -4.02 -10.52 -3.60
N ALA A 93 -4.83 -11.45 -3.11
CA ALA A 93 -6.23 -11.55 -3.50
C ALA A 93 -7.02 -10.31 -3.04
N ALA A 94 -6.73 -9.83 -1.82
CA ALA A 94 -7.28 -8.61 -1.28
C ALA A 94 -6.29 -7.92 -0.33
N ALA A 95 -6.48 -6.61 -0.16
CA ALA A 95 -5.74 -5.80 0.80
C ALA A 95 -6.65 -4.79 1.49
N TRP A 96 -6.45 -4.61 2.80
CA TRP A 96 -7.21 -3.68 3.63
C TRP A 96 -6.28 -2.64 4.22
N PHE A 97 -6.65 -1.38 4.07
CA PHE A 97 -5.92 -0.21 4.52
C PHE A 97 -6.77 0.51 5.56
N GLU A 98 -6.25 0.65 6.78
CA GLU A 98 -7.02 1.04 7.96
C GLU A 98 -6.64 2.45 8.45
N ALA A 99 -7.50 3.07 9.26
CA ALA A 99 -7.38 4.47 9.72
C ALA A 99 -6.09 4.81 10.47
N ASP A 100 -5.48 3.83 11.13
CA ASP A 100 -4.22 3.95 11.84
C ASP A 100 -2.98 3.88 10.92
N GLY A 101 -3.18 3.84 9.60
CA GLY A 101 -2.12 3.72 8.59
C GLY A 101 -1.60 2.30 8.43
N THR A 102 -2.37 1.34 8.91
CA THR A 102 -2.02 -0.07 8.95
C THR A 102 -2.59 -0.78 7.70
N ALA A 103 -1.86 -1.77 7.16
CA ALA A 103 -2.29 -2.52 5.98
C ALA A 103 -2.24 -4.04 6.22
N TRP A 104 -3.15 -4.76 5.58
CA TRP A 104 -3.33 -6.21 5.74
C TRP A 104 -3.62 -6.86 4.39
N VAL A 105 -3.25 -8.12 4.22
CA VAL A 105 -3.42 -8.86 2.95
C VAL A 105 -3.95 -10.27 3.16
N GLU A 106 -4.62 -10.79 2.14
CA GLU A 106 -5.01 -12.19 2.02
C GLU A 106 -4.42 -12.79 0.74
N GLY A 107 -3.88 -14.01 0.83
CA GLY A 107 -3.34 -14.75 -0.32
C GLY A 107 -2.07 -14.13 -0.93
N GLY A 108 -1.24 -13.47 -0.12
CA GLY A 108 -0.02 -12.80 -0.58
C GLY A 108 0.97 -13.74 -1.27
N ARG A 109 1.49 -13.35 -2.44
CA ARG A 109 2.57 -14.02 -3.17
C ARG A 109 3.59 -13.03 -3.73
#